data_AF-X1F2H0-F1
#
_entry.id   AF-X1F2H0-F1
#
_cell.length_a   1.000
_cell.length_b   1.000
_cell.length_c   1.000
_cell.angle_alpha   90.00
_cell.angle_beta   90.00
_cell.angle_gamma   90.00
#
_symmetry.space_group_name_H-M   'P 1'
#
loop_
_entity.id
_entity.type
_entity.pdbx_description
1 polymer ?
#
loop_
_entity_poly.entity_id
_entity_poly.type
_entity_poly.pdbx_seq_one_letter_code
_entity_poly.pdbx_strand_id
1 'polypeptide(L)'
;YLSPKLGQQINWTLTSLPVYNQSSEGNNNTGITEYYVNISAEGTTVDLYVKANDDLKTSGLDVLGLGNETYSYNSTNSSVPSINKYSLTTNYEDNPIGENLGEGAVVYLKFFLSAPSGQPAGTYNNSLLFKSVPTGQEP
;
A
#
# COMPACT_ATOMS: atom_id res chain seq x y z
N TYR A 1 -14.15 -0.96 4.11
CA TYR A 1 -13.44 -1.39 5.33
C TYR A 1 -12.03 -1.86 5.00
N LEU A 2 -11.04 -1.50 5.83
CA LEU A 2 -9.67 -2.00 5.69
C LEU A 2 -9.53 -3.37 6.38
N SER A 3 -8.71 -4.24 5.82
CA SER A 3 -8.23 -5.46 6.49
C SER A 3 -7.53 -5.14 7.83
N PRO A 4 -7.50 -6.06 8.81
CA PRO A 4 -6.88 -5.80 10.12
C PRO A 4 -5.41 -5.38 10.03
N LYS A 5 -4.64 -5.98 9.11
CA LYS A 5 -3.23 -5.62 8.92
C LYS A 5 -3.08 -4.23 8.31
N LEU A 6 -3.87 -3.92 7.28
CA LEU A 6 -3.84 -2.61 6.60
C LEU A 6 -4.35 -1.47 7.48
N GLY A 7 -5.33 -1.74 8.36
CA GLY A 7 -5.86 -0.75 9.32
C GLY A 7 -4.90 -0.38 10.45
N GLN A 8 -3.77 -1.08 10.59
CA GLN A 8 -2.70 -0.73 11.52
C GLN A 8 -1.60 0.06 10.80
N GLN A 9 -0.67 -0.66 10.18
CA GLN A 9 0.44 -0.12 9.41
C GLN A 9 1.02 -1.20 8.52
N ILE A 10 1.64 -0.79 7.42
CA ILE A 10 2.55 -1.65 6.66
C ILE A 10 3.93 -1.56 7.28
N ASN A 11 4.71 -2.64 7.23
CA ASN A 11 6.02 -2.66 7.86
C ASN A 11 7.01 -3.64 7.22
N TRP A 12 8.29 -3.31 7.38
CA TRP A 12 9.44 -4.09 6.94
C TRP A 12 10.46 -4.18 8.08
N THR A 13 11.00 -5.38 8.31
CA THR A 13 12.13 -5.59 9.22
C THR A 13 13.37 -5.87 8.39
N LEU A 14 14.30 -4.91 8.36
CA LEU A 14 15.53 -4.99 7.57
C LEU A 14 16.71 -5.38 8.46
N THR A 15 17.37 -6.50 8.15
CA THR A 15 18.56 -6.98 8.87
C THR A 15 19.88 -6.58 8.21
N SER A 16 19.83 -6.17 6.94
CA SER A 16 20.97 -5.71 6.16
C SER A 16 20.49 -4.75 5.06
N LEU A 17 21.41 -3.92 4.58
CA LEU A 17 21.18 -2.92 3.53
C LEU A 17 22.37 -2.93 2.55
N PRO A 18 22.16 -2.61 1.25
CA PRO A 18 20.89 -2.18 0.66
C PRO A 18 19.89 -3.33 0.50
N VAL A 19 18.61 -3.00 0.41
CA VAL A 19 17.56 -3.93 -0.01
C VAL A 19 16.87 -3.40 -1.26
N TYR A 20 16.38 -4.32 -2.09
CA TYR A 20 15.68 -3.98 -3.32
C TYR A 20 14.36 -4.74 -3.35
N ASN A 21 13.25 -4.01 -3.48
CA ASN A 21 11.90 -4.57 -3.51
C ASN A 21 11.61 -5.56 -2.37
N GLN A 22 12.11 -5.27 -1.17
CA GLN A 22 11.83 -6.09 0.00
C GLN A 22 10.33 -6.08 0.27
N SER A 23 9.73 -7.27 0.35
CA SER A 23 8.30 -7.39 0.64
C SER A 23 7.99 -6.99 2.08
N SER A 24 6.87 -6.30 2.28
CA SER A 24 6.35 -6.06 3.62
C SER A 24 5.85 -7.36 4.24
N GLU A 25 5.78 -7.39 5.57
CA GLU A 25 5.49 -8.63 6.32
C GLU A 25 4.12 -9.25 5.98
N GLY A 26 3.12 -8.45 5.64
CA GLY A 26 1.77 -8.95 5.28
C GLY A 26 1.61 -9.35 3.81
N ASN A 27 2.65 -9.26 2.97
CA ASN A 27 2.53 -9.63 1.55
C ASN A 27 2.42 -11.15 1.33
N ASN A 28 2.87 -11.96 2.29
CA ASN A 28 2.91 -13.43 2.19
C ASN A 28 3.59 -13.97 0.91
N ASN A 29 4.67 -13.32 0.46
CA ASN A 29 5.44 -13.70 -0.74
C ASN A 29 4.56 -13.87 -1.99
N THR A 30 4.43 -15.09 -2.53
CA THR A 30 3.56 -15.43 -3.66
C THR A 30 2.13 -15.81 -3.24
N GLY A 31 1.87 -15.88 -1.93
CA GLY A 31 0.57 -16.20 -1.36
C GLY A 31 -0.38 -15.00 -1.28
N ILE A 32 -1.50 -15.24 -0.61
CA ILE A 32 -2.58 -14.27 -0.40
C ILE A 32 -2.09 -13.15 0.51
N THR A 33 -2.22 -11.90 0.07
CA THR A 33 -1.89 -10.73 0.89
C THR A 33 -2.84 -10.57 2.08
N GLU A 34 -2.30 -10.09 3.20
CA GLU A 34 -3.10 -9.65 4.36
C GLU A 34 -3.63 -8.23 4.18
N TYR A 35 -3.20 -7.53 3.12
CA TYR A 35 -3.59 -6.15 2.85
C TYR A 35 -4.70 -6.08 1.80
N TYR A 36 -5.91 -5.77 2.25
CA TYR A 36 -7.05 -5.55 1.36
C TYR A 36 -8.01 -4.47 1.86
N VAL A 37 -8.78 -3.92 0.91
CA VAL A 37 -9.87 -2.98 1.12
C VAL A 37 -11.15 -3.60 0.58
N ASN A 38 -12.15 -3.77 1.44
CA ASN A 38 -13.52 -4.15 1.04
C ASN A 38 -14.35 -2.90 0.80
N ILE A 39 -15.03 -2.83 -0.33
CA ILE A 39 -15.91 -1.72 -0.70
C ILE A 39 -17.33 -1.98 -0.21
N SER A 40 -17.92 -0.96 0.39
CA SER A 40 -19.36 -0.89 0.64
C SER A 40 -19.88 0.39 -0.02
N ALA A 41 -20.73 0.20 -1.04
CA ALA A 41 -21.22 1.22 -1.96
C ALA A 41 -22.62 0.80 -2.47
N GLU A 42 -23.54 0.51 -1.56
CA GLU A 42 -24.89 0.04 -1.91
C GLU A 42 -25.61 1.02 -2.86
N GLY A 43 -26.08 0.51 -4.00
CA GLY A 43 -26.81 1.31 -4.99
C GLY A 43 -25.96 2.31 -5.78
N THR A 44 -24.63 2.29 -5.65
CA THR A 44 -23.71 3.19 -6.37
C THR A 44 -22.38 2.48 -6.68
N THR A 45 -21.46 3.20 -7.32
CA THR A 45 -20.07 2.77 -7.50
C THR A 45 -19.11 3.88 -7.06
N VAL A 46 -17.90 3.49 -6.67
CA VAL A 46 -16.87 4.40 -6.19
C VAL A 46 -15.53 4.15 -6.85
N ASP A 47 -14.72 5.21 -6.95
CA ASP A 47 -13.29 5.12 -7.25
C ASP A 47 -12.52 5.15 -5.94
N LEU A 48 -11.44 4.36 -5.84
CA LEU A 48 -10.66 4.17 -4.62
C LEU A 48 -9.23 4.65 -4.83
N TYR A 49 -8.75 5.45 -3.87
CA TYR A 49 -7.41 6.03 -3.86
C TYR A 49 -6.69 5.71 -2.57
N VAL A 50 -5.35 5.65 -2.62
CA VAL A 50 -4.49 5.47 -1.45
C VAL A 50 -3.43 6.56 -1.40
N LYS A 51 -2.97 6.94 -0.21
CA LYS A 51 -1.77 7.76 -0.06
C LYS A 51 -1.03 7.41 1.22
N ALA A 52 0.26 7.70 1.26
CA ALA A 52 1.01 7.75 2.51
C ALA A 52 0.53 8.91 3.38
N ASN A 53 0.65 8.77 4.70
CA ASN A 53 0.46 9.89 5.61
C ASN A 53 1.65 10.87 5.56
N ASP A 54 2.87 10.36 5.47
CA ASP A 54 4.16 11.08 5.48
C ASP A 54 5.27 10.15 4.93
N ASP A 55 6.52 10.62 4.89
CA ASP A 55 7.68 9.78 4.61
C ASP A 55 7.83 8.61 5.60
N LEU A 56 8.50 7.53 5.16
CA LEU A 56 8.80 6.37 6.00
C LEU A 56 9.71 6.79 7.15
N LYS A 57 9.33 6.44 8.38
CA LYS A 57 10.12 6.71 9.58
C LYS A 57 10.53 5.41 10.25
N THR A 58 11.79 5.32 10.69
CA THR A 58 12.21 4.26 11.61
C THR A 58 11.73 4.56 13.03
N SER A 59 11.79 3.56 13.91
CA SER A 59 11.65 3.78 15.36
C SER A 59 12.72 4.73 15.93
N GLY A 60 13.85 4.89 15.23
CA GLY A 60 14.93 5.84 15.55
C GLY A 60 14.72 7.24 14.97
N LEU A 61 13.60 7.50 14.29
CA LEU A 61 13.27 8.75 13.57
C LEU A 61 14.11 9.02 12.32
N ASP A 62 14.83 8.03 11.80
CA ASP A 62 15.45 8.15 10.49
C ASP A 62 14.38 8.18 9.41
N VAL A 63 14.56 9.07 8.43
CA VAL A 63 13.60 9.29 7.35
C VAL A 63 14.10 8.61 6.08
N LEU A 64 13.24 7.77 5.50
CA LEU A 64 13.40 7.24 4.17
C LEU A 64 12.26 7.77 3.30
N GLY A 65 12.61 8.63 2.34
CA GLY A 65 11.60 9.30 1.52
C GLY A 65 10.73 8.31 0.73
N LEU A 66 9.47 8.67 0.50
CA LEU A 66 8.47 7.81 -0.17
C LEU A 66 8.87 7.29 -1.55
N GLY A 67 9.84 7.92 -2.23
CA GLY A 67 10.40 7.40 -3.49
C GLY A 67 11.04 6.00 -3.36
N ASN A 68 11.23 5.51 -2.14
CA ASN A 68 11.73 4.17 -1.84
C ASN A 68 10.61 3.14 -1.59
N GLU A 69 9.37 3.60 -1.44
CA GLU A 69 8.20 2.78 -1.18
C GLU A 69 7.36 2.63 -2.44
N THR A 70 7.00 1.39 -2.74
CA THR A 70 6.13 1.08 -3.87
C THR A 70 5.06 0.08 -3.50
N TYR A 71 3.98 0.06 -4.28
CA TYR A 71 2.90 -0.91 -4.11
C TYR A 71 2.45 -1.51 -5.44
N SER A 72 1.79 -2.65 -5.35
CA SER A 72 1.04 -3.29 -6.42
C SER A 72 -0.36 -3.59 -5.92
N TYR A 73 -1.35 -3.61 -6.80
CA TYR A 73 -2.72 -3.96 -6.43
C TYR A 73 -3.40 -4.84 -7.48
N ASN A 74 -4.47 -5.51 -7.06
CA ASN A 74 -5.33 -6.31 -7.92
C ASN A 74 -6.75 -6.42 -7.32
N SER A 75 -7.79 -6.33 -8.14
CA SER A 75 -9.19 -6.37 -7.70
C SER A 75 -9.85 -7.76 -7.76
N THR A 76 -9.15 -8.77 -8.26
CA THR A 76 -9.71 -10.12 -8.50
C THR A 76 -8.84 -11.25 -7.98
N ASN A 77 -7.53 -11.03 -7.82
CA ASN A 77 -6.57 -12.02 -7.37
C ASN A 77 -5.85 -11.53 -6.11
N SER A 78 -6.14 -12.18 -4.99
CA SER A 78 -5.60 -11.85 -3.68
C SER A 78 -4.11 -12.17 -3.50
N SER A 79 -3.49 -12.90 -4.44
CA SER A 79 -2.03 -13.07 -4.47
C SER A 79 -1.30 -11.89 -5.13
N VAL A 80 -2.02 -10.94 -5.74
CA VAL A 80 -1.48 -9.74 -6.40
C VAL A 80 -0.25 -10.08 -7.27
N PRO A 81 -0.41 -10.91 -8.33
CA PRO A 81 0.72 -11.38 -9.14
C PRO A 81 1.33 -10.31 -10.07
N SER A 82 0.96 -9.04 -9.89
CA SER A 82 1.39 -7.94 -10.74
C SER A 82 2.89 -7.68 -10.62
N ILE A 83 3.54 -7.43 -11.75
CA ILE A 83 4.94 -6.97 -11.81
C ILE A 83 5.05 -5.44 -11.70
N ASN A 84 3.96 -4.72 -11.95
CA ASN A 84 3.93 -3.27 -11.90
C ASN A 84 3.99 -2.82 -10.44
N LYS A 85 4.95 -1.95 -10.14
CA LYS A 85 5.11 -1.32 -8.85
C LYS A 85 4.97 0.19 -9.02
N TYR A 86 4.03 0.78 -8.31
CA TYR A 86 3.73 2.21 -8.32
C TYR A 86 4.37 2.85 -7.11
N SER A 87 4.99 4.02 -7.28
CA SER A 87 5.52 4.78 -6.15
C SER A 87 4.38 5.31 -5.31
N LEU A 88 4.50 5.20 -3.98
CA LEU A 88 3.54 5.81 -3.09
C LEU A 88 3.81 7.32 -2.96
N THR A 89 2.77 8.14 -2.86
CA THR A 89 2.89 9.59 -2.63
C THR A 89 1.96 10.04 -1.51
N THR A 90 2.03 11.32 -1.14
CA THR A 90 1.14 11.94 -0.15
C THR A 90 -0.13 12.55 -0.76
N ASN A 91 -0.33 12.42 -2.08
CA ASN A 91 -1.53 12.86 -2.80
C ASN A 91 -2.38 11.65 -3.24
N TYR A 92 -3.70 11.77 -3.16
CA TYR A 92 -4.61 10.72 -3.62
C TYR A 92 -4.61 10.60 -5.14
N GLU A 93 -4.61 11.73 -5.87
CA GLU A 93 -4.72 11.76 -7.33
C GLU A 93 -3.58 10.97 -8.04
N ASP A 94 -2.42 10.86 -7.40
CA ASP A 94 -1.28 10.10 -7.95
C ASP A 94 -1.47 8.57 -7.87
N ASN A 95 -2.43 8.11 -7.06
CA ASN A 95 -2.52 6.73 -6.58
C ASN A 95 -3.96 6.15 -6.65
N PRO A 96 -4.60 6.13 -7.82
CA PRO A 96 -5.84 5.39 -8.01
C PRO A 96 -5.57 3.88 -7.93
N ILE A 97 -6.34 3.17 -7.12
CA ILE A 97 -6.22 1.71 -6.89
C ILE A 97 -7.50 0.93 -7.19
N GLY A 98 -8.48 1.60 -7.78
CA GLY A 98 -9.64 0.95 -8.38
C GLY A 98 -10.66 1.97 -8.87
N GLU A 99 -11.36 1.60 -9.93
CA GLU A 99 -12.35 2.44 -10.59
C GLU A 99 -13.69 1.70 -10.67
N ASN A 100 -14.79 2.43 -10.56
CA ASN A 100 -16.15 1.92 -10.70
C ASN A 100 -16.42 0.68 -9.82
N LEU A 101 -15.95 0.70 -8.57
CA LEU A 101 -16.07 -0.39 -7.63
C LEU A 101 -17.47 -0.39 -7.00
N GLY A 102 -18.21 -1.49 -7.18
CA GLY A 102 -19.52 -1.67 -6.57
C GLY A 102 -19.48 -2.30 -5.18
N GLU A 103 -20.65 -2.48 -4.58
CA GLU A 103 -20.85 -3.22 -3.33
C GLU A 103 -20.15 -4.59 -3.35
N GLY A 104 -19.38 -4.88 -2.29
CA GLY A 104 -18.68 -6.16 -2.13
C GLY A 104 -17.39 -6.31 -2.95
N ALA A 105 -16.99 -5.31 -3.74
CA ALA A 105 -15.70 -5.33 -4.42
C ALA A 105 -14.54 -5.34 -3.41
N VAL A 106 -13.43 -5.98 -3.79
CA VAL A 106 -12.23 -6.08 -2.96
C VAL A 106 -11.01 -5.64 -3.75
N VAL A 107 -10.19 -4.78 -3.16
CA VAL A 107 -8.87 -4.40 -3.71
C VAL A 107 -7.79 -4.98 -2.81
N TYR A 108 -6.96 -5.86 -3.36
CA TYR A 108 -5.83 -6.49 -2.68
C TYR A 108 -4.54 -5.74 -3.01
N LEU A 109 -3.68 -5.52 -2.02
CA LEU A 109 -2.44 -4.75 -2.19
C LEU A 109 -1.20 -5.54 -1.72
N LYS A 110 -0.04 -5.24 -2.31
CA LYS A 110 1.28 -5.65 -1.81
C LYS A 110 2.21 -4.46 -1.80
N PHE A 111 3.05 -4.36 -0.77
CA PHE A 111 3.95 -3.21 -0.55
C PHE A 111 5.41 -3.64 -0.56
N PHE A 112 6.28 -2.79 -1.08
CA PHE A 112 7.69 -3.08 -1.26
C PHE A 112 8.57 -1.89 -0.88
N LEU A 113 9.73 -2.19 -0.31
CA LEU A 113 10.72 -1.20 0.09
C LEU A 113 12.05 -1.45 -0.61
N SER A 114 12.62 -0.41 -1.21
CA SER A 114 14.01 -0.41 -1.66
C SER A 114 14.78 0.63 -0.87
N ALA A 115 15.78 0.23 -0.10
CA ALA A 115 16.52 1.15 0.77
C ALA A 115 18.02 1.08 0.47
N PRO A 116 18.72 2.22 0.32
CA PRO A 116 20.12 2.26 -0.08
C PRO A 116 21.08 1.89 1.07
N SER A 117 22.33 1.61 0.71
CA SER A 117 23.43 1.51 1.68
C SER A 117 23.64 2.86 2.35
N GLY A 118 23.63 2.91 3.68
CA GLY A 118 23.76 4.15 4.46
C GLY A 118 22.54 4.48 5.31
N GLN A 119 21.44 3.75 5.13
CA GLN A 119 20.33 3.72 6.08
C GLN A 119 20.68 2.75 7.24
N PRO A 120 20.13 2.95 8.45
CA PRO A 120 20.27 2.00 9.54
C PRO A 120 19.35 0.79 9.33
N ALA A 121 19.84 -0.40 9.69
CA ALA A 121 18.98 -1.59 9.78
C ALA A 121 17.93 -1.38 10.89
N GLY A 122 16.74 -1.95 10.72
CA GLY A 122 15.66 -1.77 11.68
C GLY A 122 14.28 -2.02 11.09
N THR A 123 13.27 -1.66 11.88
CA THR A 123 11.87 -1.72 11.46
C THR A 123 11.44 -0.38 10.87
N TYR A 124 10.96 -0.43 9.64
CA TYR A 124 10.36 0.68 8.92
C TYR A 124 8.86 0.47 8.83
N ASN A 125 8.06 1.51 9.03
CA ASN A 125 6.62 1.43 8.92
C ASN A 125 6.00 2.67 8.25
N ASN A 126 4.80 2.49 7.73
CA ASN A 126 3.97 3.57 7.18
C ASN A 126 2.50 3.33 7.52
N SER A 127 1.75 4.43 7.73
CA SER A 127 0.30 4.40 7.84
C SER A 127 -0.31 4.94 6.57
N LEU A 128 -1.16 4.13 5.95
CA LEU A 128 -1.81 4.47 4.69
C LEU A 128 -3.19 5.07 4.94
N LEU A 129 -3.54 6.05 4.14
CA LEU A 129 -4.87 6.65 4.12
C LEU A 129 -5.57 6.25 2.83
N PHE A 130 -6.86 5.95 2.93
CA PHE A 130 -7.69 5.52 1.81
C PHE A 130 -8.89 6.45 1.69
N LYS A 131 -9.22 6.84 0.45
CA LYS A 131 -10.39 7.65 0.15
C LYS A 131 -11.15 7.02 -1.00
N SER A 132 -12.46 6.90 -0.81
CA SER A 132 -13.39 6.55 -1.88
C SER A 132 -14.22 7.77 -2.24
N VAL A 133 -14.46 7.99 -3.52
CA VAL A 133 -15.34 9.04 -4.05
C VAL A 133 -16.32 8.44 -5.05
N PRO A 134 -17.48 9.06 -5.30
CA PRO A 134 -18.37 8.61 -6.36
C PRO A 134 -17.63 8.49 -7.69
N THR A 135 -17.93 7.46 -8.47
CA THR A 135 -17.24 7.19 -9.74
C THR A 135 -17.17 8.43 -10.64
N GLY A 136 -15.99 8.73 -11.15
CA GLY A 136 -15.69 9.88 -12.02
C GLY A 136 -15.51 11.20 -11.28
N GLN A 137 -15.42 11.20 -9.94
CA GLN A 137 -15.08 12.38 -9.14
C GLN A 137 -13.62 12.34 -8.69
N GLU A 138 -13.07 13.51 -8.37
CA GLU A 138 -11.72 13.64 -7.84
C GLU A 138 -11.68 13.50 -6.30
N PRO A 139 -10.56 13.01 -5.72
CA PRO A 139 -10.39 12.71 -4.30
C PRO A 139 -9.98 13.90 -3.41
#